data_AF-A0A3B0V6L9-F1
#
_entry.id   AF-A0A3B0V6L9-F1
#
_cell.length_a   1.000
_cell.length_b   1.000
_cell.length_c   1.000
_cell.angle_alpha   90.00
_cell.angle_beta   90.00
_cell.angle_gamma   90.00
#
_symmetry.space_group_name_H-M   'P 1'
#
loop_
_entity.id
_entity.type
_entity.pdbx_description
1 polymer ?
#
loop_
_entity_poly.entity_id
_entity_poly.type
_entity_poly.pdbx_seq_one_letter_code
_entity_poly.pdbx_strand_id
1 'polypeptide(L)'
;LVAPMWLLAVFLVGPLLAVMSVCAAMMISSRVTDPRTAEQLSGAVVLPIILLIVGQSFGVFLLSSELVLVTAVILLFLDALLIYLTIKLFRRENILTNWK
;
A
#
# COMPACT_ATOMS: atom_id res chain seq x y z
N LEU A 1 16.12 -16.85 19.38
CA LEU A 1 15.50 -15.90 20.32
C LEU A 1 14.83 -14.83 19.48
N VAL A 2 13.52 -14.64 19.66
CA VAL A 2 12.65 -13.81 18.81
C VAL A 2 13.17 -12.37 18.75
N ALA A 3 13.28 -11.79 17.57
CA ALA A 3 13.56 -10.37 17.40
C ALA A 3 12.22 -9.61 17.40
N PRO A 4 11.80 -8.98 18.51
CA PRO A 4 10.45 -8.41 18.68
C PRO A 4 10.13 -7.34 17.62
N MET A 5 11.15 -6.64 17.15
CA MET A 5 11.07 -5.67 16.08
C MET A 5 10.59 -6.27 14.74
N TRP A 6 11.09 -7.45 14.36
CA TRP A 6 10.68 -8.11 13.12
C TRP A 6 9.23 -8.61 13.21
N LEU A 7 8.78 -9.02 14.39
CA LEU A 7 7.37 -9.33 14.61
C LEU A 7 6.50 -8.08 14.45
N LEU A 8 6.91 -6.93 14.98
CA LEU A 8 6.20 -5.66 14.76
C LEU A 8 6.14 -5.32 13.26
N ALA A 9 7.26 -5.44 12.53
CA ALA A 9 7.27 -5.16 11.11
C ALA A 9 6.33 -6.10 10.33
N VAL A 10 6.36 -7.41 10.61
CA VAL A 10 5.53 -8.39 9.91
C VAL A 10 4.04 -8.20 10.24
N PHE A 11 3.68 -8.10 11.52
CA PHE A 11 2.28 -8.10 11.94
C PHE A 11 1.61 -6.71 11.91
N LEU A 12 2.39 -5.63 11.83
CA LEU A 12 1.85 -4.27 11.73
C LEU A 12 2.03 -3.70 10.33
N VAL A 13 3.27 -3.62 9.84
CA VAL A 13 3.57 -3.03 8.54
C VAL A 13 3.12 -3.94 7.39
N GLY A 14 3.24 -5.27 7.54
CA GLY A 14 2.80 -6.25 6.53
C GLY A 14 1.33 -6.10 6.13
N PRO A 15 0.37 -6.15 7.08
CA PRO A 15 -1.05 -5.93 6.78
C PRO A 15 -1.35 -4.56 6.18
N LEU A 16 -0.71 -3.49 6.64
CA LEU A 16 -0.91 -2.14 6.08
C LEU A 16 -0.44 -2.07 4.62
N LEU A 17 0.73 -2.60 4.30
CA LEU A 17 1.20 -2.71 2.92
C LEU A 17 0.25 -3.56 2.05
N ALA A 18 -0.38 -4.60 2.61
CA ALA A 18 -1.38 -5.39 1.90
C ALA A 18 -2.64 -4.57 1.61
N VAL A 19 -3.14 -3.78 2.57
CA VAL A 19 -4.27 -2.87 2.37
C VAL A 19 -3.95 -1.84 1.26
N MET A 20 -2.80 -1.17 1.36
CA MET A 20 -2.29 -0.26 0.34
C MET A 20 -2.27 -0.92 -1.05
N SER A 21 -1.76 -2.16 -1.13
CA SER A 21 -1.68 -2.94 -2.37
C SER A 21 -3.05 -3.22 -2.98
N VAL A 22 -4.02 -3.61 -2.17
CA VAL A 22 -5.39 -3.87 -2.62
C VAL A 22 -6.06 -2.57 -3.09
N CYS A 23 -5.96 -1.48 -2.33
CA CYS A 23 -6.55 -0.20 -2.73
C CYS A 23 -5.93 0.32 -4.04
N ALA A 24 -4.61 0.24 -4.18
CA ALA A 24 -3.92 0.61 -5.40
C ALA A 24 -4.39 -0.25 -6.58
N ALA A 25 -4.43 -1.58 -6.44
CA ALA A 25 -4.90 -2.48 -7.49
C ALA A 25 -6.34 -2.18 -7.93
N MET A 26 -7.24 -1.91 -6.98
CA MET A 26 -8.63 -1.52 -7.27
C MET A 26 -8.70 -0.21 -8.07
N MET A 27 -7.95 0.81 -7.67
CA MET A 27 -7.91 2.10 -8.38
C MET A 27 -7.27 1.98 -9.77
N ILE A 28 -6.23 1.17 -9.92
CA ILE A 28 -5.56 0.92 -11.21
C ILE A 28 -6.50 0.18 -12.16
N SER A 29 -7.16 -0.87 -11.68
CA SER A 29 -8.10 -1.66 -12.47
C SER A 29 -9.28 -0.84 -12.99
N SER A 30 -9.68 0.21 -12.29
CA SER A 30 -10.78 1.08 -12.74
C SER A 30 -10.36 2.05 -13.86
N ARG A 31 -9.05 2.19 -14.14
CA ARG A 31 -8.48 3.21 -15.03
C ARG A 31 -7.74 2.64 -16.23
N VAL A 32 -7.48 1.34 -16.21
CA VAL A 32 -6.66 0.66 -17.21
C VAL A 32 -7.45 -0.47 -17.84
N THR A 33 -7.49 -0.48 -19.17
CA THR A 33 -8.17 -1.53 -19.95
C THR A 33 -7.21 -2.66 -20.36
N ASP A 34 -5.93 -2.34 -20.56
CA ASP A 34 -4.92 -3.28 -21.03
C ASP A 34 -4.15 -3.94 -19.87
N PRO A 35 -4.09 -5.29 -19.80
CA PRO A 35 -3.42 -6.01 -18.72
C PRO A 35 -1.96 -5.60 -18.50
N ARG A 36 -1.22 -5.31 -19.57
CA ARG A 36 0.20 -4.93 -19.51
C ARG A 36 0.42 -3.62 -18.73
N THR A 37 -0.44 -2.64 -18.95
CA THR A 37 -0.35 -1.34 -18.26
C THR A 37 -0.76 -1.49 -16.80
N ALA A 38 -1.76 -2.34 -16.51
CA ALA A 38 -2.21 -2.60 -15.15
C ALA A 38 -1.11 -3.26 -14.33
N GLU A 39 -0.37 -4.19 -14.92
CA GLU A 39 0.75 -4.87 -14.26
C GLU A 39 1.93 -3.92 -13.99
N GLN A 40 2.30 -3.09 -14.98
CA GLN A 40 3.36 -2.09 -14.79
C GLN A 40 3.00 -1.08 -13.69
N LEU A 41 1.76 -0.61 -13.65
CA LEU A 41 1.32 0.36 -12.65
C LEU A 41 1.17 -0.29 -11.27
N SER A 42 0.72 -1.54 -11.19
CA SER A 42 0.62 -2.30 -9.94
C SER A 42 2.00 -2.64 -9.37
N GLY A 43 3.00 -2.84 -10.24
CA GLY A 43 4.39 -3.05 -9.84
C GLY A 43 4.98 -1.87 -9.04
N ALA A 44 4.50 -0.64 -9.28
CA ALA A 44 4.94 0.53 -8.53
C ALA A 44 4.55 0.47 -7.03
N VAL A 45 3.55 -0.34 -6.66
CA VAL A 45 3.09 -0.45 -5.27
C VAL A 45 4.11 -1.17 -4.39
N VAL A 46 5.06 -1.90 -4.98
CA VAL A 46 6.18 -2.55 -4.29
C VAL A 46 7.28 -1.55 -3.90
N LEU A 47 7.27 -0.33 -4.45
CA LEU A 47 8.31 0.67 -4.23
C LEU A 47 8.63 0.97 -2.76
N PRO A 48 7.67 1.09 -1.82
CA PRO A 48 7.98 1.35 -0.41
C PRO A 48 8.91 0.29 0.21
N ILE A 49 8.73 -0.98 -0.17
CA ILE A 49 9.59 -2.09 0.29
C ILE A 49 10.98 -1.96 -0.34
N ILE A 50 11.05 -1.69 -1.63
CA ILE A 50 12.34 -1.53 -2.34
C ILE A 50 13.12 -0.34 -1.77
N LEU A 51 12.48 0.79 -1.52
CA LEU A 51 13.10 1.97 -0.92
C LEU A 51 13.64 1.67 0.48
N LEU A 52 12.93 0.87 1.28
CA LEU A 52 13.43 0.43 2.59
C LEU A 52 14.70 -0.43 2.48
N ILE A 53 14.72 -1.40 1.57
CA ILE A 53 15.87 -2.29 1.36
C ILE A 53 17.08 -1.51 0.85
N VAL A 54 16.86 -0.65 -0.14
CA VAL A 54 17.90 0.19 -0.75
C VAL A 54 18.44 1.18 0.28
N GLY A 55 17.58 1.89 1.01
CA GLY A 55 17.99 2.84 2.05
C GLY A 55 18.88 2.19 3.12
N GLN A 56 18.56 0.96 3.53
CA GLN A 56 19.42 0.20 4.44
C GLN A 56 20.75 -0.22 3.82
N SER A 57 20.74 -0.64 2.55
CA SER A 57 21.94 -1.07 1.83
C SER A 57 22.96 0.07 1.66
N PHE A 58 22.46 1.30 1.50
CA PHE A 58 23.28 2.51 1.44
C PHE A 58 23.61 3.11 2.81
N GLY A 59 23.14 2.51 3.91
CA GLY A 59 23.40 3.01 5.26
C GLY A 59 22.68 4.31 5.61
N VAL A 60 21.63 4.68 4.87
CA VAL A 60 20.85 5.91 5.13
C VAL A 60 20.16 5.83 6.50
N PHE A 61 19.69 4.64 6.88
CA PHE A 61 19.14 4.33 8.19
C PHE A 61 19.28 2.83 8.46
N LEU A 62 19.19 2.45 9.73
CA LEU A 62 19.08 1.06 10.17
C LEU A 62 17.68 0.81 10.70
N LEU A 63 17.07 -0.30 10.31
CA LEU A 63 15.72 -0.62 10.78
C LEU A 63 15.74 -0.77 12.32
N SER A 64 14.86 -0.03 12.99
CA SER A 64 14.67 -0.05 14.45
C SER A 64 13.19 -0.15 14.78
N SER A 65 12.83 -0.54 16.01
CA SER A 65 11.42 -0.60 16.43
C SER A 65 10.71 0.75 16.31
N GLU A 66 11.40 1.85 16.59
CA GLU A 66 10.88 3.21 16.46
C GLU A 66 10.56 3.54 15.01
N LEU A 67 11.48 3.25 14.08
CA LEU A 67 11.25 3.46 12.65
C LEU A 67 10.08 2.62 12.14
N VAL A 68 9.97 1.36 12.56
CA VAL A 68 8.84 0.49 12.21
C VAL A 68 7.51 1.10 12.65
N LEU A 69 7.44 1.63 13.88
CA LEU A 69 6.23 2.29 14.39
C LEU A 69 5.90 3.57 13.61
N VAL A 70 6.90 4.40 13.32
CA VAL A 70 6.70 5.63 12.51
C VAL A 70 6.21 5.26 11.11
N THR A 71 6.81 4.26 10.46
CA THR A 71 6.38 3.77 9.15
C THR A 71 4.95 3.22 9.20
N ALA A 72 4.59 2.47 10.25
CA ALA A 72 3.23 1.96 10.42
C ALA A 72 2.21 3.10 10.58
N VAL A 73 2.51 4.14 11.34
CA VAL A 73 1.62 5.31 11.47
C VAL A 73 1.46 6.01 10.13
N ILE A 74 2.54 6.23 9.38
CA ILE A 74 2.48 6.85 8.05
C ILE A 74 1.62 6.01 7.10
N LEU A 75 1.85 4.69 7.05
CA LEU A 75 1.06 3.78 6.22
C LEU A 75 -0.41 3.76 6.62
N LEU A 76 -0.73 3.80 7.91
CA LEU A 76 -2.12 3.85 8.38
C LEU A 76 -2.84 5.10 7.85
N PHE A 77 -2.20 6.27 7.86
CA PHE A 77 -2.77 7.49 7.28
C PHE A 77 -2.91 7.41 5.77
N LEU A 78 -1.92 6.84 5.08
CA LEU A 78 -2.00 6.61 3.63
C LEU A 78 -3.14 5.65 3.29
N ASP A 79 -3.28 4.54 4.00
CA ASP A 79 -4.36 3.58 3.80
C ASP A 79 -5.72 4.23 4.03
N ALA A 80 -5.90 4.99 5.10
CA ALA A 80 -7.14 5.72 5.34
C ALA A 80 -7.48 6.67 4.17
N LEU A 81 -6.49 7.38 3.64
CA LEU A 81 -6.64 8.23 2.47
C LEU A 81 -6.99 7.42 1.21
N LEU A 82 -6.24 6.35 0.92
CA LEU A 82 -6.45 5.50 -0.25
C LEU A 82 -7.80 4.81 -0.21
N ILE A 83 -8.24 4.32 0.95
CA ILE A 83 -9.57 3.75 1.16
C ILE A 83 -10.63 4.81 0.87
N TYR A 84 -10.49 6.02 1.43
CA TYR A 84 -11.42 7.12 1.16
C TYR A 84 -11.51 7.46 -0.34
N LEU A 85 -10.36 7.56 -1.02
CA LEU A 85 -10.30 7.80 -2.47
C LEU A 85 -10.92 6.66 -3.28
N THR A 86 -10.64 5.42 -2.90
CA THR A 86 -11.20 4.21 -3.53
C THR A 86 -12.71 4.20 -3.39
N ILE A 87 -13.26 4.40 -2.19
CA ILE A 87 -14.71 4.49 -1.96
C ILE A 87 -15.32 5.61 -2.80
N LYS A 88 -14.67 6.78 -2.87
CA LYS A 88 -15.16 7.92 -3.65
C LYS A 88 -15.14 7.64 -5.16
N LEU A 89 -14.18 6.86 -5.65
CA LEU A 89 -14.06 6.43 -7.03
C LEU A 89 -15.23 5.50 -7.40
N PHE A 90 -15.46 4.45 -6.61
CA PHE A 90 -16.53 3.47 -6.85
C PHE A 90 -17.94 3.98 -6.52
N ARG A 91 -18.11 4.95 -5.60
CA ARG A 91 -19.42 5.59 -5.34
C ARG A 91 -20.01 6.29 -6.57
N ARG A 92 -19.20 6.64 -7.57
CA ARG A 92 -19.69 7.19 -8.84
C ARG A 92 -20.34 6.13 -9.74
N GLU A 93 -20.17 4.84 -9.44
CA GLU A 93 -20.78 3.71 -10.15
C GLU A 93 -22.13 3.27 -9.58
N ASN A 94 -22.93 4.19 -9.02
CA ASN A 94 -24.39 4.01 -8.94
C ASN A 94 -25.07 3.91 -10.35
N ILE A 95 -24.26 3.69 -11.40
CA ILE A 95 -24.64 3.40 -12.78
C ILE A 95 -25.41 2.06 -12.85
N LEU A 96 -25.14 1.09 -11.98
CA LEU A 96 -25.86 -0.19 -12.03
C LEU A 96 -27.26 -0.17 -11.40
N THR A 97 -27.63 0.85 -10.61
CA THR A 97 -28.99 0.97 -10.03
C THR A 97 -29.92 1.90 -10.81
N ASN A 98 -29.46 2.51 -11.91
CA ASN A 98 -30.27 3.34 -12.81
C ASN A 98 -30.31 2.76 -14.23
N TRP A 99 -30.34 1.43 -14.38
CA TRP A 99 -30.84 0.81 -15.61
C TRP A 99 -32.37 0.96 -15.64
N LYS A 100 -32.83 2.04 -16.27
CA LYS A 100 -34.08 2.03 -17.03
C LYS A 100 -33.76 1.67 -18.47
#